data_AF-A0A820EKE4-F1
#
_entry.id   AF-A0A820EKE4-F1
#
_cell.length_a   1.000
_cell.length_b   1.000
_cell.length_c   1.000
_cell.angle_alpha   90.00
_cell.angle_beta   90.00
_cell.angle_gamma   90.00
#
_symmetry.space_group_name_H-M   'P 1'
#
loop_
_entity.id
_entity.type
_entity.pdbx_description
1 polymer ?
#
loop_
_entity_poly.entity_id
_entity_poly.type
_entity_poly.pdbx_seq_one_letter_code
_entity_poly.pdbx_strand_id
1 'polypeptide(L)'
;MIIVMNLPGPEKGGMLLNGFVHVLMYYHFAFRLPKFLRPIITALQIVQLITLTYMWHIVPDLCPRYENFSREHLIIFLIPYALVPVYCLFFFKFFIEQYLFSTSEKVTSSSRKKQ
;
A
#
# COMPACT_ATOMS: atom_id res chain seq x y z
N MET A 1 4.49 -13.89 30.68
CA MET A 1 4.78 -12.88 29.66
C MET A 1 4.16 -13.35 28.37
N ILE A 2 3.06 -12.75 27.91
CA ILE A 2 2.70 -12.58 26.51
C ILE A 2 1.63 -11.49 26.51
N ILE A 3 2.01 -10.38 25.91
CA ILE A 3 1.23 -9.18 25.73
C ILE A 3 -0.01 -9.58 24.92
N VAL A 4 -1.17 -9.68 25.60
CA VAL A 4 -2.48 -9.66 24.94
C VAL A 4 -2.71 -8.21 24.50
N MET A 5 -1.95 -7.79 23.49
CA MET A 5 -2.35 -6.65 22.69
C MET A 5 -3.59 -7.11 21.95
N ASN A 6 -4.71 -6.44 22.20
CA ASN A 6 -5.90 -6.40 21.36
C ASN A 6 -5.47 -6.09 19.93
N LEU A 7 -4.96 -7.07 19.18
CA LEU A 7 -4.63 -6.89 17.78
C LEU A 7 -6.00 -6.78 17.09
N PRO A 8 -6.38 -5.59 16.59
CA PRO A 8 -7.60 -5.50 15.80
C PRO A 8 -7.44 -6.49 14.65
N GLY A 9 -8.42 -7.37 14.45
CA GLY A 9 -8.38 -8.39 13.40
C GLY A 9 -7.96 -7.80 12.05
N PRO A 10 -7.46 -8.62 11.11
CA PRO A 10 -6.76 -8.15 9.90
C PRO A 10 -7.54 -7.07 9.13
N GLU A 11 -8.86 -7.16 9.11
CA GLU A 11 -9.78 -6.18 8.50
C GLU A 11 -9.75 -4.80 9.20
N LYS A 12 -9.75 -4.78 10.54
CA LYS A 12 -9.65 -3.54 11.33
C LYS A 12 -8.22 -2.99 11.32
N GLY A 13 -7.20 -3.85 11.36
CA GLY A 13 -5.80 -3.47 11.21
C GLY A 13 -5.52 -2.85 9.85
N GLY A 14 -6.06 -3.45 8.79
CA GLY A 14 -5.98 -2.93 7.41
C GLY A 14 -6.66 -1.58 7.25
N MET A 15 -7.85 -1.38 7.84
CA MET A 15 -8.52 -0.09 7.82
C MET A 15 -7.75 1.01 8.56
N LEU A 16 -7.16 0.70 9.72
CA LEU A 16 -6.35 1.66 10.47
C LEU A 16 -5.08 2.06 9.72
N LEU A 17 -4.38 1.08 9.15
CA LEU A 17 -3.17 1.32 8.34
C LEU A 17 -3.49 2.09 7.05
N ASN A 18 -4.59 1.74 6.38
CA ASN A 18 -5.08 2.47 5.22
C ASN A 18 -5.43 3.93 5.57
N GLY A 19 -6.20 4.14 6.64
CA GLY A 19 -6.55 5.46 7.15
C GLY A 19 -5.32 6.30 7.48
N PHE A 20 -4.33 5.71 8.16
CA PHE A 20 -3.07 6.40 8.48
C PHE A 20 -2.30 6.84 7.24
N VAL A 21 -2.13 5.95 6.26
CA VAL A 21 -1.42 6.27 5.01
C VAL A 21 -2.20 7.29 4.17
N HIS A 22 -3.53 7.24 4.16
CA HIS A 22 -4.35 8.26 3.53
C HIS A 22 -4.28 9.61 4.25
N VAL A 23 -4.25 9.64 5.57
CA VAL A 23 -4.02 10.88 6.33
C VAL A 23 -2.67 11.49 5.95
N LEU A 24 -1.60 10.68 5.84
CA LEU A 24 -0.30 11.14 5.35
C LEU A 24 -0.37 11.70 3.92
N MET A 25 -1.12 11.05 3.03
CA MET A 25 -1.32 11.51 1.66
C MET A 25 -2.07 12.85 1.61
N TYR A 26 -3.19 12.98 2.33
CA TYR A 26 -3.96 14.22 2.41
C TYR A 26 -3.19 15.34 3.11
N TYR A 27 -2.41 15.02 4.14
CA TYR A 27 -1.52 15.96 4.80
C TYR A 27 -0.45 16.49 3.84
N HIS A 28 0.15 15.61 3.03
CA HIS A 28 1.06 16.02 1.96
C HIS A 28 0.37 16.95 0.94
N PHE A 29 -0.90 16.69 0.60
CA PHE A 29 -1.66 17.53 -0.31
C PHE A 29 -2.00 18.91 0.30
N ALA A 30 -2.39 18.94 1.58
CA ALA A 30 -2.77 20.15 2.30
C ALA A 30 -1.58 21.09 2.57
N PHE A 31 -0.43 20.54 2.97
CA PHE A 31 0.75 21.34 3.36
C PHE A 31 1.82 21.46 2.28
N ARG A 32 1.54 20.99 1.05
CA ARG A 32 2.50 21.01 -0.09
C ARG A 32 3.89 20.52 0.31
N LEU A 33 3.95 19.35 0.93
CA LEU A 33 5.21 18.72 1.29
C LEU A 33 6.12 18.54 0.05
N PRO A 34 7.46 18.53 0.22
CA PRO A 34 8.42 18.47 -0.88
C PRO A 34 8.17 17.25 -1.76
N LYS A 35 8.25 17.44 -3.09
CA LYS A 35 7.90 16.44 -4.12
C LYS A 35 8.63 15.09 -3.97
N PHE A 36 9.76 15.07 -3.27
CA PHE A 36 10.54 13.88 -2.95
C PHE A 36 9.88 12.94 -1.93
N LEU A 37 8.89 13.41 -1.14
CA LEU A 37 8.16 12.57 -0.19
C LEU A 37 7.05 11.74 -0.85
N ARG A 38 6.60 12.13 -2.04
CA ARG A 38 5.60 11.37 -2.82
C ARG A 38 5.99 9.91 -3.06
N PRO A 39 7.19 9.56 -3.56
CA PRO A 39 7.56 8.15 -3.79
C PRO A 39 7.60 7.35 -2.49
N ILE A 40 7.96 7.98 -1.37
CA ILE A 40 7.97 7.33 -0.05
C ILE A 40 6.54 7.01 0.39
N ILE A 41 5.60 7.93 0.20
CA ILE A 41 4.17 7.68 0.50
C ILE A 41 3.62 6.56 -0.39
N THR A 42 3.95 6.56 -1.68
CA THR A 42 3.50 5.50 -2.60
C THR A 42 4.12 4.14 -2.25
N ALA A 43 5.39 4.11 -1.84
CA ALA A 43 6.04 2.90 -1.35
C ALA A 43 5.38 2.38 -0.05
N LEU A 44 5.05 3.27 0.88
CA LEU A 44 4.31 2.92 2.10
C LEU A 44 2.91 2.37 1.77
N GLN A 45 2.21 2.91 0.78
CA GLN A 45 0.93 2.36 0.30
C GLN A 45 1.07 0.94 -0.24
N ILE A 46 2.10 0.67 -1.06
CA ILE A 46 2.37 -0.67 -1.61
C ILE A 46 2.71 -1.65 -0.49
N VAL A 47 3.61 -1.27 0.44
CA VAL A 47 3.97 -2.11 1.58
C VAL A 47 2.75 -2.41 2.45
N GLN A 48 1.91 -1.41 2.73
CA GLN A 48 0.66 -1.56 3.48
C GLN A 48 -0.29 -2.58 2.82
N LEU A 49 -0.46 -2.52 1.49
CA LEU A 49 -1.29 -3.47 0.73
C LEU A 49 -0.73 -4.90 0.75
N ILE A 50 0.59 -5.06 0.61
CA ILE A 50 1.26 -6.36 0.66
C ILE A 50 1.14 -6.97 2.07
N THR A 51 1.46 -6.20 3.11
CA THR A 51 1.38 -6.67 4.50
C THR A 51 -0.05 -7.07 4.87
N LEU A 52 -1.06 -6.32 4.43
CA LEU A 52 -2.46 -6.66 4.69
C LEU A 52 -2.85 -7.99 4.01
N THR A 53 -2.43 -8.19 2.76
CA THR A 53 -2.70 -9.43 2.01
C THR A 53 -1.99 -10.62 2.65
N TYR A 54 -0.75 -10.45 3.11
CA TYR A 54 0.01 -11.47 3.82
C TYR A 54 -0.64 -11.85 5.15
N MET A 55 -1.08 -10.87 5.94
CA MET A 55 -1.80 -11.12 7.18
C MET A 55 -3.14 -11.83 6.92
N TRP A 56 -3.84 -11.46 5.86
CA TRP A 56 -5.08 -12.13 5.44
C TRP A 56 -4.86 -13.60 5.06
N HIS A 57 -3.69 -13.94 4.52
CA HIS A 57 -3.31 -15.30 4.18
C HIS A 57 -2.99 -16.16 5.41
N ILE A 58 -2.38 -15.58 6.44
CA ILE A 58 -1.88 -16.32 7.63
C ILE A 58 -2.87 -16.38 8.78
N VAL A 59 -3.82 -15.43 8.86
CA VAL A 59 -4.84 -15.42 9.92
C VAL A 59 -5.66 -16.71 10.04
N PRO A 60 -6.05 -17.39 8.94
CA PRO A 60 -6.73 -18.69 9.01
C PRO A 60 -5.89 -19.77 9.73
N ASP A 61 -4.57 -19.77 9.56
CA ASP A 61 -3.66 -20.76 10.16
C ASP A 61 -3.35 -20.45 11.64
N LEU A 62 -3.32 -19.16 12.01
CA LEU A 62 -3.00 -18.73 13.37
C LEU A 62 -4.21 -18.69 14.30
N CYS A 63 -5.43 -18.61 13.77
CA CYS A 63 -6.63 -18.37 14.55
C CYS A 63 -7.73 -19.39 14.19
N PRO A 64 -8.02 -20.39 15.05
CA PRO A 64 -9.01 -21.43 14.76
C PRO A 64 -10.43 -20.89 14.55
N ARG A 65 -10.69 -19.65 14.98
CA ARG A 65 -11.96 -18.94 14.72
C ARG A 65 -12.17 -18.59 13.23
N TYR A 66 -11.09 -18.49 12.45
CA TYR A 66 -11.10 -18.11 11.04
C TYR A 66 -10.78 -19.27 10.08
N GLU A 67 -10.61 -20.49 10.60
CA GLU A 67 -10.25 -21.69 9.83
C GLU A 67 -11.27 -21.98 8.70
N ASN A 68 -12.57 -21.83 9.00
CA ASN A 68 -13.65 -22.04 8.03
C ASN A 68 -14.06 -20.78 7.25
N PHE A 69 -13.48 -19.62 7.55
CA PHE A 69 -13.87 -18.36 6.92
C PHE A 69 -13.65 -18.38 5.40
N SER A 70 -12.60 -19.08 4.94
CA SER A 70 -12.32 -19.27 3.53
C SER A 70 -13.43 -20.05 2.80
N ARG A 71 -14.13 -20.97 3.48
CA ARG A 71 -15.20 -21.80 2.90
C ARG A 71 -16.57 -21.13 3.03
N GLU A 72 -16.85 -20.51 4.17
CA GLU A 72 -18.15 -19.86 4.44
C GLU A 72 -18.31 -18.52 3.69
N HIS A 73 -17.20 -17.82 3.45
CA HIS A 73 -17.18 -16.50 2.84
C HIS A 73 -16.17 -16.39 1.68
N LEU A 74 -16.20 -17.39 0.78
CA LEU A 74 -15.31 -17.50 -0.38
C LEU A 74 -15.16 -16.20 -1.18
N ILE A 75 -16.26 -15.51 -1.48
CA ILE A 75 -16.23 -14.27 -2.27
C ILE A 75 -15.44 -13.18 -1.54
N ILE A 76 -15.73 -12.98 -0.25
CA ILE A 76 -15.05 -11.98 0.58
C ILE A 76 -13.57 -12.33 0.73
N PHE A 77 -13.26 -13.62 0.84
CA PHE A 77 -11.90 -14.11 0.90
C PHE A 77 -11.14 -13.85 -0.43
N LEU A 78 -11.77 -14.02 -1.59
CA LEU A 78 -11.15 -13.84 -2.91
C LEU A 78 -10.92 -12.37 -3.31
N ILE A 79 -11.82 -11.46 -2.89
CA ILE A 79 -11.77 -10.04 -3.24
C ILE A 79 -10.37 -9.41 -3.05
N PRO A 80 -9.71 -9.53 -1.88
CA PRO A 80 -8.38 -8.95 -1.70
C PRO A 80 -7.35 -9.58 -2.66
N TYR A 81 -7.42 -10.88 -2.94
CA TYR A 81 -6.50 -11.52 -3.90
C TYR A 81 -6.75 -11.08 -5.35
N ALA A 82 -7.97 -10.69 -5.71
CA ALA A 82 -8.26 -10.18 -7.05
C ALA A 82 -7.92 -8.68 -7.19
N LEU A 83 -8.25 -7.87 -6.18
CA LEU A 83 -8.15 -6.41 -6.26
C LEU A 83 -6.79 -5.87 -5.84
N VAL A 84 -6.19 -6.39 -4.77
CA VAL A 84 -4.93 -5.86 -4.23
C VAL A 84 -3.78 -5.94 -5.25
N PRO A 85 -3.58 -7.04 -5.99
CA PRO A 85 -2.53 -7.11 -7.01
C PRO A 85 -2.73 -6.07 -8.12
N VAL A 86 -3.98 -5.83 -8.53
CA VAL A 86 -4.31 -4.82 -9.54
C VAL A 86 -3.93 -3.43 -9.04
N TYR A 87 -4.29 -3.08 -7.80
CA TYR A 87 -3.89 -1.80 -7.21
C TYR A 87 -2.37 -1.68 -7.06
N CYS A 88 -1.68 -2.72 -6.62
CA CYS A 88 -0.22 -2.74 -6.55
C CYS A 88 0.43 -2.50 -7.92
N LEU A 89 -0.10 -3.11 -8.99
CA LEU A 89 0.38 -2.87 -10.36
C LEU A 89 0.14 -1.43 -10.82
N PHE A 90 -1.01 -0.84 -10.50
CA PHE A 90 -1.27 0.58 -10.81
C PHE A 90 -0.31 1.52 -10.08
N PHE A 91 -0.09 1.30 -8.77
CA PHE A 91 0.86 2.09 -8.00
C PHE A 91 2.30 1.91 -8.48
N PHE A 92 2.68 0.69 -8.86
CA PHE A 92 3.99 0.39 -9.40
C PHE A 92 4.20 1.04 -10.78
N LYS A 93 3.20 0.96 -11.67
CA LYS A 93 3.22 1.66 -12.96
C LYS A 93 3.34 3.17 -12.76
N PHE A 94 2.54 3.75 -11.88
CA PHE A 94 2.60 5.17 -11.55
C PHE A 94 3.99 5.56 -11.02
N PHE A 95 4.58 4.74 -10.15
CA PHE A 95 5.91 4.95 -9.62
C PHE A 95 6.98 4.97 -10.72
N ILE A 96 6.92 4.03 -11.66
CA ILE A 96 7.84 3.98 -12.80
C ILE A 96 7.70 5.22 -13.69
N GLU A 97 6.47 5.58 -14.08
CA GLU A 97 6.23 6.72 -14.97
C GLU A 97 6.66 8.05 -14.35
N GLN A 98 6.37 8.26 -13.06
CA GLN A 98 6.67 9.52 -12.37
C GLN A 98 8.12 9.66 -11.89
N TYR A 99 8.81 8.59 -11.51
CA TYR A 99 10.13 8.70 -10.88
C TYR A 99 11.27 8.18 -11.76
N LEU A 100 11.06 7.07 -12.46
CA LEU A 100 12.07 6.50 -13.35
C LEU A 100 12.11 7.22 -14.71
N PHE A 101 10.94 7.52 -15.30
CA PHE A 101 10.89 8.14 -16.62
C PHE A 101 10.94 9.68 -16.62
N SER A 102 10.36 10.38 -15.65
CA SER A 102 10.40 11.87 -15.60
C SER A 102 11.77 12.47 -15.27
N THR A 103 12.71 11.68 -14.74
CA THR A 103 14.08 12.17 -14.45
C THR A 103 14.91 12.31 -15.74
N SER A 104 14.62 11.50 -16.76
CA SER A 104 15.41 11.45 -17.99
C SER A 104 15.29 12.74 -18.82
N GLU A 105 14.08 13.28 -18.98
CA GLU A 105 13.85 14.49 -19.79
C GLU A 105 14.44 15.78 -19.17
N LYS A 106 14.61 15.84 -17.84
CA LYS A 106 15.19 17.02 -17.18
C LYS A 106 16.69 17.12 -17.36
N VAL A 107 17.39 16.00 -17.49
CA VAL A 107 18.84 15.99 -17.73
C VAL A 107 19.15 16.40 -19.16
N THR A 108 18.35 15.99 -20.14
CA THR A 108 18.58 16.32 -21.56
C THR A 108 18.25 17.78 -21.89
N SER A 109 17.23 18.37 -21.23
CA SER A 109 16.83 19.77 -21.46
C SER A 109 17.75 20.80 -20.76
N SER A 110 18.47 20.43 -19.71
CA SER A 110 19.45 21.31 -19.06
C SER A 110 20.78 21.42 -19.82
N SER A 111 21.16 20.41 -20.63
CA SER A 111 22.36 20.49 -21.49
C SER A 111 22.16 21.33 -22.74
N ARG A 112 20.92 21.54 -23.21
CA ARG A 112 20.63 22.38 -24.40
C ARG A 112 20.55 23.88 -24.13
N LYS A 113 20.50 24.32 -22.87
CA LYS A 113 20.48 25.75 -22.50
C LYS A 113 21.87 26.33 -22.18
N LYS A 114 22.94 25.54 -22.36
CA LYS A 114 24.34 25.97 -22.16
C LYS A 114 25.14 26.07 -23.47
N GLN A 115 24.48 26.07 -24.62
CA GLN A 115 25.07 26.43 -25.92
C GLN A 115 24.39 27.67 -26.48
#